data_AF-A0A7C6FGE7-F1
#
_entry.id   AF-A0A7C6FGE7-F1
#
_cell.length_a   1.000
_cell.length_b   1.000
_cell.length_c   1.000
_cell.angle_alpha   90.00
_cell.angle_beta   90.00
_cell.angle_gamma   90.00
#
_symmetry.space_group_name_H-M   'P 1'
#
loop_
_entity.id
_entity.type
_entity.pdbx_description
1 polymer ?
#
loop_
_entity_poly.entity_id
_entity_poly.type
_entity_poly.pdbx_seq_one_letter_code
_entity_poly.pdbx_strand_id
1 'polypeptide(L)'
;MIRAALITLAFALAPGVASALILPDCAVGDVEYYANFDYPDGLVTLFEEQPMGERDAEWLIHCPSGMAVRSWYDPAAQTAFEDFVEPLIFSETAYTLSDVAKLARDANFEAEVLAFPAASCICNRDGDT
;
A
#
# COMPACT_ATOMS: atom_id res chain seq x y z
N MET A 1 -8.88 -0.99 69.22
CA MET A 1 -7.93 -0.74 68.12
C MET A 1 -8.49 -1.41 66.88
N ILE A 2 -9.07 -0.65 65.95
CA ILE A 2 -9.57 -1.19 64.68
C ILE A 2 -8.89 -0.37 63.58
N ARG A 3 -7.85 -0.96 62.98
CA ARG A 3 -7.23 -0.47 61.75
C ARG A 3 -7.81 -1.29 60.61
N ALA A 4 -8.84 -0.77 59.97
CA ALA A 4 -9.27 -1.24 58.66
C ALA A 4 -9.07 -0.07 57.69
N ALA A 5 -7.88 -0.02 57.09
CA ALA A 5 -7.63 0.82 55.93
C ALA A 5 -7.69 -0.10 54.71
N LEU A 6 -8.73 0.13 53.93
CA LEU A 6 -9.05 -0.48 52.65
C LEU A 6 -7.95 -0.26 51.59
N ILE A 7 -8.17 -0.98 50.49
CA ILE A 7 -7.70 -0.71 49.11
C ILE A 7 -6.32 -1.29 48.79
N THR A 8 -6.33 -2.50 48.21
CA THR A 8 -5.27 -2.89 47.28
C THR A 8 -5.87 -3.84 46.24
N LEU A 9 -6.52 -3.25 45.24
CA LEU A 9 -6.77 -3.89 43.96
C LEU A 9 -7.00 -2.79 42.93
N ALA A 10 -5.92 -2.06 42.64
CA ALA A 10 -5.80 -1.38 41.37
C ALA A 10 -5.20 -2.42 40.40
N PHE A 11 -6.08 -3.14 39.70
CA PHE A 11 -5.70 -3.76 38.44
C PHE A 11 -5.23 -2.61 37.54
N ALA A 12 -3.92 -2.43 37.45
CA ALA A 12 -3.31 -1.67 36.38
C ALA A 12 -3.51 -2.48 35.09
N LEU A 13 -4.72 -2.42 34.53
CA LEU A 13 -4.96 -2.67 33.13
C LEU A 13 -4.27 -1.51 32.41
N ALA A 14 -2.96 -1.61 32.26
CA ALA A 14 -2.26 -0.86 31.23
C ALA A 14 -2.94 -1.29 29.92
N PRO A 15 -3.56 -0.37 29.16
CA PRO A 15 -3.94 -0.69 27.80
C PRO A 15 -2.63 -0.93 27.08
N GLY A 16 -2.25 -2.20 26.96
CA GLY A 16 -1.29 -2.63 25.96
C GLY A 16 -1.89 -2.16 24.65
N VAL A 17 -1.31 -1.11 24.08
CA VAL A 17 -1.50 -0.78 22.68
C VAL A 17 -1.00 -1.99 21.94
N ALA A 18 -1.90 -2.91 21.63
CA ALA A 18 -1.69 -3.88 20.59
C ALA A 18 -1.50 -3.03 19.33
N SER A 19 -0.25 -2.80 18.95
CA SER A 19 0.05 -2.40 17.58
C SER A 19 -0.55 -3.50 16.73
N ALA A 20 -1.68 -3.20 16.08
CA ALA A 20 -2.25 -4.11 15.11
C ALA A 20 -1.14 -4.37 14.10
N LEU A 21 -0.67 -5.62 14.01
CA LEU A 21 0.19 -6.01 12.91
C LEU A 21 -0.64 -5.75 11.65
N ILE A 22 -0.14 -4.86 10.79
CA ILE A 22 -0.68 -4.70 9.45
C ILE A 22 -0.30 -6.01 8.74
N LEU A 23 -1.32 -6.79 8.38
CA LEU A 23 -1.13 -8.00 7.59
C LEU A 23 -1.19 -7.60 6.11
N PRO A 24 -0.37 -8.20 5.24
CA PRO A 24 -0.46 -7.95 3.82
C PRO A 24 -1.80 -8.45 3.27
N ASP A 25 -2.34 -7.75 2.27
CA ASP A 25 -3.50 -8.21 1.50
C ASP A 25 -3.15 -9.46 0.70
N CYS A 26 -1.86 -9.63 0.38
CA CYS A 26 -1.35 -10.81 -0.30
C CYS A 26 0.16 -10.98 -0.15
N ALA A 27 0.62 -12.23 -0.22
CA ALA A 27 2.02 -12.54 -0.43
C ALA A 27 2.21 -13.48 -1.64
N VAL A 28 3.21 -13.19 -2.48
CA VAL A 28 3.64 -14.06 -3.58
C VAL A 28 5.11 -14.43 -3.37
N GLY A 29 5.35 -15.64 -2.87
CA GLY A 29 6.69 -16.00 -2.38
C GLY A 29 7.01 -15.21 -1.11
N ASP A 30 8.13 -14.47 -1.12
CA ASP A 30 8.58 -13.61 -0.02
C ASP A 30 8.25 -12.12 -0.24
N VAL A 31 7.45 -11.81 -1.26
CA VAL A 31 7.01 -10.44 -1.59
C VAL A 31 5.62 -10.21 -1.04
N GLU A 32 5.46 -9.16 -0.24
CA GLU A 32 4.21 -8.79 0.40
C GLU A 32 3.57 -7.57 -0.29
N TYR A 33 2.25 -7.59 -0.46
CA TYR A 33 1.49 -6.56 -1.14
C TYR A 33 0.42 -6.00 -0.21
N TYR A 34 0.37 -4.67 -0.10
CA TYR A 34 -0.53 -3.92 0.76
C TYR A 34 -1.34 -2.94 -0.09
N ALA A 35 -2.63 -3.18 -0.26
CA ALA A 35 -3.50 -2.31 -1.04
C ALA A 35 -3.74 -1.00 -0.29
N ASN A 36 -3.53 0.12 -0.99
CA ASN A 36 -3.73 1.46 -0.42
C ASN A 36 -5.16 1.94 -0.72
N PHE A 37 -5.53 2.00 -2.02
CA PHE A 37 -6.82 2.55 -2.44
C PHE A 37 -7.36 1.94 -3.73
N ASP A 38 -8.69 1.86 -3.82
CA ASP A 38 -9.44 1.46 -5.00
C ASP A 38 -10.11 2.63 -5.69
N TYR A 39 -9.78 2.82 -6.96
CA TYR A 39 -10.36 3.86 -7.79
C TYR A 39 -11.39 3.28 -8.79
N PRO A 40 -12.21 4.14 -9.39
CA PRO A 40 -13.08 3.75 -10.50
C PRO A 40 -12.31 3.05 -11.64
N ASP A 41 -13.06 2.35 -12.49
CA ASP A 41 -12.53 1.66 -13.68
C ASP A 41 -11.52 0.54 -13.39
N GLY A 42 -11.41 0.09 -12.14
CA GLY A 42 -10.55 -1.02 -11.74
C GLY A 42 -9.08 -0.64 -11.56
N LEU A 43 -8.83 0.64 -11.26
CA LEU A 43 -7.52 1.15 -10.86
C LEU A 43 -7.28 0.92 -9.36
N VAL A 44 -6.07 0.55 -8.99
CA VAL A 44 -5.69 0.25 -7.59
C VAL A 44 -4.29 0.79 -7.31
N THR A 45 -4.10 1.47 -6.18
CA THR A 45 -2.77 1.79 -5.63
C THR A 45 -2.37 0.78 -4.56
N LEU A 46 -1.08 0.45 -4.47
CA LEU A 46 -0.55 -0.43 -3.43
C LEU A 46 0.92 -0.16 -3.14
N PHE A 47 1.37 -0.73 -2.02
CA PHE A 47 2.76 -0.88 -1.65
C PHE A 47 3.20 -2.35 -1.72
N GLU A 48 4.33 -2.59 -2.36
CA GLU A 48 5.03 -3.88 -2.45
C GLU A 48 6.24 -3.82 -1.50
N GLU A 49 6.21 -4.64 -0.46
CA GLU A 49 7.32 -4.84 0.46
C GLU A 49 8.14 -6.06 0.03
N GLN A 50 9.44 -5.86 -0.13
CA GLN A 50 10.38 -6.88 -0.56
C GLN A 50 11.15 -7.46 0.64
N PRO A 51 11.75 -8.66 0.53
CA PRO A 51 12.59 -9.20 1.58
C PRO A 51 13.78 -8.29 1.88
N MET A 52 14.29 -8.36 3.11
CA MET A 52 15.32 -7.44 3.60
C MET A 52 16.54 -7.35 2.67
N GLY A 53 16.82 -6.14 2.19
CA GLY A 53 17.95 -5.84 1.31
C GLY A 53 17.56 -5.62 -0.16
N GLU A 54 16.30 -5.86 -0.51
CA GLU A 54 15.71 -5.46 -1.79
C GLU A 54 14.95 -4.13 -1.65
N ARG A 55 14.57 -3.53 -2.78
CA ARG A 55 13.88 -2.23 -2.79
C ARG A 55 12.39 -2.44 -2.90
N ASP A 56 11.64 -1.86 -1.97
CA ASP A 56 10.19 -1.80 -2.03
C ASP A 56 9.71 -0.97 -3.23
N ALA A 57 8.43 -1.13 -3.59
CA ALA A 57 7.85 -0.42 -4.71
C ALA A 57 6.41 0.03 -4.44
N GLU A 58 6.04 1.17 -5.00
CA GLU A 58 4.67 1.66 -5.06
C GLU A 58 4.11 1.42 -6.47
N TRP A 59 2.83 1.09 -6.56
CA TRP A 59 2.23 0.75 -7.84
C TRP A 59 0.89 1.45 -8.07
N LEU A 60 0.60 1.69 -9.35
CA LEU A 60 -0.75 1.96 -9.87
C LEU A 60 -1.09 0.88 -10.89
N ILE A 61 -2.07 0.05 -10.59
CA ILE A 61 -2.45 -1.09 -11.42
C ILE A 61 -3.81 -0.82 -12.04
N HIS A 62 -3.96 -1.09 -13.34
CA HIS A 62 -5.25 -1.16 -14.01
C HIS A 62 -5.63 -2.63 -14.22
N CYS A 63 -6.39 -3.16 -13.26
CA CYS A 63 -6.74 -4.57 -13.16
C CYS A 63 -7.36 -5.14 -14.45
N PRO A 64 -8.33 -4.47 -15.11
CA PRO A 64 -8.94 -5.00 -16.34
C PRO A 64 -7.95 -5.20 -17.49
N SER A 65 -6.87 -4.41 -17.54
CA SER A 65 -5.87 -4.51 -18.61
C SER A 65 -4.67 -5.38 -18.27
N GLY A 66 -4.45 -5.72 -16.99
CA GLY A 66 -3.23 -6.40 -16.54
C GLY A 66 -1.97 -5.57 -16.78
N MET A 67 -2.08 -4.24 -16.69
CA MET A 67 -0.98 -3.31 -16.87
C MET A 67 -0.85 -2.44 -15.63
N ALA A 68 0.38 -2.07 -15.29
CA ALA A 68 0.65 -1.23 -14.14
C ALA A 68 1.79 -0.25 -14.40
N VAL A 69 1.83 0.77 -13.57
CA VAL A 69 3.03 1.57 -13.33
C VAL A 69 3.63 1.08 -12.01
N ARG A 70 4.92 0.71 -12.05
CA ARG A 70 5.74 0.57 -10.86
C ARG A 70 6.56 1.82 -10.67
N SER A 71 6.67 2.27 -9.43
CA SER A 71 7.65 3.25 -8.99
C SER A 71 8.44 2.64 -7.83
N TRP A 72 9.77 2.65 -7.89
CA TRP A 72 10.55 2.19 -6.75
C TRP A 72 10.37 3.15 -5.58
N TYR A 73 10.15 2.59 -4.40
CA TYR A 73 10.09 3.36 -3.18
C TYR A 73 11.46 3.99 -2.91
N ASP A 74 11.42 5.25 -2.51
CA ASP A 74 12.59 6.00 -2.05
C ASP A 74 12.26 6.61 -0.68
N PRO A 75 12.83 6.09 0.43
CA PRO A 75 12.58 6.63 1.76
C PRO A 75 13.12 8.05 1.94
N ALA A 76 13.98 8.54 1.04
CA ALA A 76 14.45 9.91 1.04
C ALA A 76 13.54 10.87 0.25
N ALA A 77 12.58 10.35 -0.53
CA ALA A 77 11.60 11.16 -1.21
C ALA A 77 10.68 11.84 -0.19
N GLN A 78 10.39 13.12 -0.39
CA GLN A 78 9.48 13.90 0.46
C GLN A 78 8.00 13.72 0.09
N THR A 79 7.72 12.96 -0.98
CA THR A 79 6.41 12.76 -1.58
C THR A 79 6.22 11.28 -1.86
N ALA A 80 5.01 10.77 -1.69
CA ALA A 80 4.67 9.39 -2.07
C ALA A 80 4.37 9.32 -3.57
N PHE A 81 4.50 8.15 -4.19
CA PHE A 81 4.07 7.97 -5.57
C PHE A 81 2.57 8.28 -5.76
N GLU A 82 1.75 7.97 -4.75
CA GLU A 82 0.31 8.24 -4.72
C GLU A 82 -0.03 9.74 -4.89
N ASP A 83 0.82 10.65 -4.38
CA ASP A 83 0.62 12.10 -4.48
C ASP A 83 0.59 12.60 -5.94
N PHE A 84 1.18 11.85 -6.88
CA PHE A 84 1.16 12.16 -8.32
C PHE A 84 0.01 11.47 -9.06
N VAL A 85 -0.43 10.34 -8.54
CA VAL A 85 -1.46 9.50 -9.14
C VAL A 85 -2.84 10.09 -8.88
N GLU A 86 -3.14 10.44 -7.63
CA GLU A 86 -4.48 10.92 -7.25
C GLU A 86 -4.95 12.14 -8.04
N PRO A 87 -4.14 13.19 -8.23
CA PRO A 87 -4.58 14.36 -8.99
C PRO A 87 -4.95 14.02 -10.43
N LEU A 88 -4.29 13.04 -11.05
CA LEU A 88 -4.61 12.59 -12.41
C LEU A 88 -5.92 11.79 -12.42
N ILE A 89 -6.09 10.86 -11.49
CA ILE A 89 -7.32 10.05 -11.36
C ILE A 89 -8.55 10.93 -11.13
N PHE A 90 -8.43 11.94 -10.27
CA PHE A 90 -9.51 12.86 -9.97
C PHE A 90 -9.63 14.02 -10.97
N SER A 91 -8.71 14.14 -11.94
CA SER A 91 -8.86 15.11 -13.02
C SER A 91 -9.88 14.64 -14.05
N GLU A 92 -10.58 15.58 -14.68
CA GLU A 92 -11.40 15.28 -15.87
C GLU A 92 -10.55 15.05 -17.14
N THR A 93 -9.21 14.99 -17.00
CA THR A 93 -8.29 14.89 -18.13
C THR A 93 -8.02 13.43 -18.43
N ALA A 94 -8.15 13.04 -19.70
CA ALA A 94 -7.75 11.72 -20.14
C ALA A 94 -6.23 11.54 -19.98
N TYR A 95 -5.81 10.42 -19.39
CA TYR A 95 -4.42 10.05 -19.21
C TYR A 95 -4.21 8.55 -19.51
N THR A 96 -2.95 8.17 -19.69
CA THR A 96 -2.52 6.78 -19.83
C THR A 96 -1.55 6.41 -18.70
N LEU A 97 -1.32 5.10 -18.49
CA LEU A 97 -0.29 4.65 -17.56
C LEU A 97 1.12 5.17 -17.94
N SER A 98 1.37 5.41 -19.23
CA SER A 98 2.62 6.03 -19.69
C SER A 98 2.75 7.49 -19.25
N ASP A 99 1.64 8.23 -19.17
CA ASP A 99 1.64 9.61 -18.67
C ASP A 99 1.95 9.64 -17.17
N VAL A 100 1.38 8.71 -16.41
CA VAL A 100 1.67 8.54 -14.97
C VAL A 100 3.16 8.21 -14.74
N ALA A 101 3.70 7.22 -15.46
CA ALA A 101 5.11 6.86 -15.35
C ALA A 101 6.05 7.99 -15.81
N LYS A 102 5.62 8.82 -16.77
CA LYS A 102 6.34 10.03 -17.15
C LYS A 102 6.33 11.07 -16.04
N LEU A 103 5.17 11.34 -15.44
CA LEU A 103 5.02 12.33 -14.37
C LEU A 103 5.90 11.99 -13.16
N ALA A 104 5.90 10.72 -12.74
CA ALA A 104 6.74 10.25 -11.65
C ALA A 104 8.24 10.42 -11.97
N ARG A 105 8.67 10.07 -13.19
CA ARG A 105 10.06 10.29 -13.63
C ARG A 105 10.45 11.77 -13.71
N ASP A 106 9.54 12.62 -14.16
CA ASP A 106 9.75 14.07 -14.19
C ASP A 106 9.88 14.64 -12.75
N ALA A 107 9.35 13.92 -11.74
CA ALA A 107 9.55 14.17 -10.31
C ALA A 107 10.77 13.44 -9.69
N ASN A 108 11.64 12.84 -10.52
CA ASN A 108 12.83 12.07 -10.16
C ASN A 108 12.59 10.68 -9.53
N PHE A 109 11.40 10.11 -9.69
CA PHE A 109 11.17 8.71 -9.33
C PHE A 109 11.66 7.77 -10.43
N GLU A 110 12.13 6.60 -10.04
CA GLU A 110 12.36 5.51 -10.98
C GLU A 110 11.05 4.77 -11.23
N ALA A 111 10.34 5.15 -12.30
CA ALA A 111 9.05 4.57 -12.66
C ALA A 111 9.00 4.00 -14.08
N GLU A 112 8.26 2.90 -14.25
CA GLU A 112 8.10 2.21 -15.53
C GLU A 112 6.71 1.58 -15.68
N VAL A 113 6.28 1.43 -16.93
CA VAL A 113 5.04 0.71 -17.27
C VAL A 113 5.40 -0.72 -17.60
N LEU A 114 4.74 -1.67 -16.94
CA LEU A 114 4.94 -3.09 -17.20
C LEU A 114 3.62 -3.86 -17.18
N ALA A 115 3.67 -5.06 -17.75
CA ALA A 115 2.60 -6.02 -17.56
C ALA A 115 2.57 -6.44 -16.09
N PHE A 116 1.39 -6.33 -15.48
CA PHE A 116 1.14 -6.85 -14.15
C PHE A 116 0.31 -8.12 -14.31
N PRO A 117 0.77 -9.29 -13.82
CA PRO A 117 0.11 -10.55 -14.11
C PRO A 117 -1.36 -10.49 -13.70
N ALA A 118 -2.27 -10.78 -14.64
CA ALA A 118 -3.72 -10.68 -14.47
C ALA A 118 -4.30 -11.59 -13.36
N ALA A 119 -3.51 -12.53 -12.83
CA ALA A 119 -3.82 -13.28 -11.60
C ALA A 119 -3.74 -12.40 -10.32
N SER A 120 -3.41 -11.12 -10.48
CA SER A 120 -3.16 -10.19 -9.40
C SER A 120 -4.05 -8.96 -9.59
N CYS A 121 -5.33 -9.11 -9.25
CA CYS A 121 -6.13 -8.04 -8.67
C CYS A 121 -6.09 -8.09 -7.12
N ILE A 122 -5.02 -8.73 -6.61
CA ILE A 122 -4.36 -8.61 -5.30
C ILE A 122 -5.17 -9.10 -4.11
N CYS A 123 -5.27 -10.40 -3.84
CA CYS A 123 -4.85 -11.56 -4.62
C CYS A 123 -6.06 -12.46 -4.89
N ASN A 124 -7.02 -11.85 -5.61
CA ASN A 124 -8.37 -12.31 -5.93
C ASN A 124 -9.46 -12.03 -4.87
N ARG A 125 -9.26 -11.02 -4.02
CA ARG A 125 -10.26 -10.10 -3.38
C ARG A 125 -11.57 -10.59 -2.73
N ASP A 126 -11.84 -11.89 -2.63
CA ASP A 126 -12.65 -12.59 -1.58
C ASP A 126 -12.88 -14.06 -1.99
N GLY A 127 -12.25 -15.05 -1.32
CA GLY A 127 -12.51 -16.48 -1.63
C GLY A 127 -11.63 -17.54 -0.95
N ASP A 128 -11.45 -17.50 0.36
CA ASP A 128 -11.20 -18.74 1.14
C ASP A 128 -12.48 -19.62 1.07
N THR A 129 -12.37 -20.78 0.43
CA THR A 129 -13.24 -21.95 0.70
C THR A 129 -12.53 -22.89 1.66
#